data_AF-A0A9E3CN16-F1
#
_entry.id   AF-A0A9E3CN16-F1
#
_cell.length_a   1.000
_cell.length_b   1.000
_cell.length_c   1.000
_cell.angle_alpha   90.00
_cell.angle_beta   90.00
_cell.angle_gamma   90.00
#
_symmetry.space_group_name_H-M   'P 1'
#
loop_
_entity.id
_entity.type
_entity.pdbx_description
1 polymer ?
#
loop_
_entity_poly.entity_id
_entity_poly.type
_entity_poly.pdbx_seq_one_letter_code
_entity_poly.pdbx_strand_id
1 'polypeptide(L)'
;MSRASRAVLQSNPFGGGAARAHSAYAAWREGQLCHPLEPLRSPSPLARLVHEGFRAHVLDSRFPCVGAKAAFNHDTYRFGLYAEMNSPEATNGLAYDLWEYARERGAFETEYATFVASFAAPAVVCEHQWEKLLWSQLQSLHDLDREHHAWDPAVSSDPADPQFSFSFAGTAFFVVGLHPASSRLSRRFAWPTLVFNAHAQFERLREQNRFERLRETVRARDQRLQGSLNPNLSNFGDASEARQYSGRAVEEGWRCPFSAWPDPEEKQEG
;
A
#
# COMPACT_ATOMS: atom_id res chain seq x y z
N MET A 1 2.61 -9.93 38.38
CA MET A 1 3.32 -8.67 38.07
C MET A 1 3.38 -8.52 36.56
N SER A 2 2.53 -7.66 36.01
CA SER A 2 2.27 -7.54 34.56
C SER A 2 3.40 -6.77 33.88
N ARG A 3 4.01 -7.36 32.84
CA ARG A 3 4.87 -6.66 31.88
C ARG A 3 3.99 -5.89 30.90
N ALA A 4 3.35 -4.83 31.36
CA ALA A 4 2.91 -3.75 30.47
C ALA A 4 4.18 -2.95 30.13
N SER A 5 4.86 -3.35 29.06
CA SER A 5 6.01 -2.61 28.54
C SER A 5 5.52 -1.25 28.10
N ARG A 6 6.01 -0.19 28.77
CA ARG A 6 5.87 1.21 28.36
C ARG A 6 6.47 1.33 26.96
N ALA A 7 5.65 1.25 25.91
CA ALA A 7 6.06 1.69 24.59
C ALA A 7 6.43 3.17 24.72
N VAL A 8 7.72 3.48 24.62
CA VAL A 8 8.17 4.84 24.43
C VAL A 8 7.37 5.36 23.25
N LEU A 9 6.61 6.45 23.44
CA LEU A 9 5.93 7.13 22.36
C LEU A 9 7.01 7.71 21.46
N GLN A 10 7.53 6.91 20.53
CA GLN A 10 8.50 7.37 19.55
C GLN A 10 7.84 8.52 18.79
N SER A 11 8.52 9.65 18.61
CA SER A 11 8.00 10.70 17.74
C SER A 11 8.03 10.22 16.30
N ASN A 12 7.05 10.63 15.49
CA ASN A 12 7.07 10.36 14.05
C ASN A 12 8.32 11.00 13.43
N PRO A 13 9.29 10.23 12.91
CA PRO A 13 10.52 10.80 12.36
C PRO A 13 10.26 11.63 11.10
N PHE A 14 9.14 11.37 10.41
CA PHE A 14 8.66 12.15 9.28
C PHE A 14 7.80 13.35 9.70
N GLY A 15 7.72 13.67 11.00
CA GLY A 15 6.81 14.68 11.57
C GLY A 15 7.14 16.15 11.31
N GLY A 16 7.95 16.47 10.29
CA GLY A 16 8.31 17.82 9.91
C GLY A 16 7.11 18.66 9.44
N GLY A 17 7.24 19.98 9.49
CA GLY A 17 6.14 20.91 9.16
C GLY A 17 5.56 20.69 7.75
N ALA A 18 6.43 20.43 6.77
CA ALA A 18 6.01 20.11 5.39
C ALA A 18 5.20 18.81 5.32
N ALA A 19 5.67 17.73 5.94
CA ALA A 19 4.98 16.45 5.94
C ALA A 19 3.59 16.55 6.59
N ARG A 20 3.46 17.26 7.71
CA ARG A 20 2.15 17.53 8.35
C ARG A 20 1.22 18.35 7.46
N ALA A 21 1.74 19.38 6.80
CA ALA A 21 0.96 20.19 5.87
C ALA A 21 0.40 19.38 4.68
N HIS A 22 1.08 18.29 4.30
CA HIS A 22 0.69 17.38 3.22
C HIS A 22 0.11 16.05 3.71
N SER A 23 -0.07 15.87 5.02
CA SER A 23 -0.79 14.72 5.59
C SER A 23 -2.24 14.73 5.09
N ALA A 24 -2.72 13.54 4.74
CA ALA A 24 -4.08 13.27 4.29
C ALA A 24 -4.73 12.15 5.11
N TYR A 25 -4.13 11.73 6.23
CA TYR A 25 -4.54 10.59 7.03
C TYR A 25 -6.00 10.70 7.47
N ALA A 26 -6.84 9.83 6.93
CA ALA A 26 -8.27 9.81 7.21
C ALA A 26 -8.76 8.42 7.62
N ALA A 27 -9.76 8.43 8.49
CA ALA A 27 -10.48 7.25 8.95
C ALA A 27 -11.96 7.37 8.58
N TRP A 28 -12.61 6.23 8.37
CA TRP A 28 -14.06 6.15 8.29
C TRP A 28 -14.63 5.93 9.69
N ARG A 29 -15.47 6.86 10.16
CA ARG A 29 -16.13 6.79 11.47
C ARG A 29 -17.56 7.28 11.34
N GLU A 30 -18.50 6.51 11.88
CA GLU A 30 -19.93 6.90 11.94
C GLU A 30 -20.51 7.33 10.58
N GLY A 31 -20.09 6.67 9.50
CA GLY A 31 -20.58 6.97 8.16
C GLY A 31 -19.93 8.19 7.49
N GLN A 32 -18.82 8.72 8.03
CA GLN A 32 -18.12 9.87 7.48
C GLN A 32 -16.60 9.68 7.46
N LEU A 33 -15.96 10.38 6.51
CA LEU A 33 -14.50 10.49 6.46
C LEU A 33 -14.05 11.62 7.38
N CYS A 34 -13.10 11.36 8.28
CA CYS A 34 -12.55 12.33 9.23
C CYS A 34 -11.02 12.20 9.38
N HIS A 35 -10.32 13.27 9.77
CA HIS A 35 -8.88 13.24 10.07
C HIS A 35 -8.64 12.96 11.57
N PRO A 36 -8.24 11.74 11.97
CA PRO A 36 -8.05 11.42 13.39
C PRO A 36 -6.81 12.10 13.99
N LEU A 37 -5.82 12.47 13.17
CA LEU A 37 -4.61 13.18 13.61
C LEU A 37 -4.83 14.70 13.74
N GLU A 38 -5.82 15.23 13.03
CA GLU A 38 -6.18 16.66 13.02
C GLU A 38 -7.71 16.82 13.10
N PRO A 39 -8.35 16.61 14.27
CA PRO A 39 -9.81 16.55 14.39
C PRO A 39 -10.57 17.81 13.96
N LEU A 40 -9.89 18.97 13.93
CA LEU A 40 -10.45 20.24 13.48
C LEU A 40 -10.43 20.39 11.95
N ARG A 41 -9.64 19.58 11.24
CA ARG A 41 -9.54 19.59 9.79
C ARG A 41 -10.59 18.66 9.20
N SER A 42 -11.35 19.18 8.25
CA SER A 42 -12.28 18.38 7.45
C SER A 42 -11.61 17.87 6.17
N PRO A 43 -11.85 16.62 5.76
CA PRO A 43 -11.43 16.16 4.44
C PRO A 43 -12.03 17.03 3.34
N SER A 44 -11.23 17.30 2.30
CA SER A 44 -11.67 18.12 1.16
C SER A 44 -12.83 17.45 0.41
N PRO A 45 -13.66 18.22 -0.35
CA PRO A 45 -14.69 17.64 -1.20
C PRO A 45 -14.15 16.59 -2.18
N LEU A 46 -12.97 16.83 -2.75
CA LEU A 46 -12.30 15.87 -3.63
C LEU A 46 -11.91 14.59 -2.87
N ALA A 47 -11.35 14.71 -1.65
CA ALA A 47 -11.00 13.54 -0.85
C ALA A 47 -12.21 12.65 -0.54
N ARG A 48 -13.36 13.26 -0.22
CA ARG A 48 -14.62 12.51 -0.01
C ARG A 48 -15.09 11.83 -1.30
N LEU A 49 -15.08 12.53 -2.42
CA LEU A 49 -15.47 11.97 -3.72
C LEU A 49 -14.62 10.75 -4.11
N VAL A 50 -13.29 10.87 -3.99
CA VAL A 50 -12.37 9.77 -4.32
C VAL A 50 -12.56 8.60 -3.35
N HIS A 51 -12.70 8.89 -2.05
CA HIS A 51 -12.95 7.87 -1.04
C HIS A 51 -14.27 7.12 -1.29
N GLU A 52 -15.37 7.82 -1.56
CA GLU A 52 -16.67 7.22 -1.86
C GLU A 52 -16.60 6.36 -3.12
N GLY A 53 -15.92 6.83 -4.17
CA GLY A 53 -15.68 6.06 -5.39
C GLY A 53 -14.86 4.79 -5.13
N PHE A 54 -13.80 4.88 -4.33
CA PHE A 54 -12.97 3.73 -3.98
C PHE A 54 -13.74 2.73 -3.11
N ARG A 55 -14.49 3.23 -2.13
CA ARG A 55 -15.35 2.41 -1.26
C ARG A 55 -16.42 1.69 -2.08
N ALA A 56 -17.08 2.37 -3.01
CA ALA A 56 -18.05 1.75 -3.91
C ALA A 56 -17.40 0.67 -4.79
N HIS A 57 -16.20 0.93 -5.33
CA HIS A 57 -15.43 -0.05 -6.11
C HIS A 57 -15.12 -1.32 -5.32
N VAL A 58 -14.62 -1.17 -4.08
CA VAL A 58 -14.29 -2.32 -3.21
C VAL A 58 -15.54 -3.08 -2.76
N LEU A 59 -16.63 -2.37 -2.46
CA LEU A 59 -17.86 -2.98 -1.96
C LEU A 59 -18.73 -3.59 -3.07
N ASP A 60 -18.56 -3.24 -4.35
CA ASP A 60 -19.25 -3.86 -5.50
C ASP A 60 -19.16 -5.40 -5.44
N SER A 61 -20.29 -6.08 -5.57
CA SER A 61 -20.37 -7.55 -5.40
C SER A 61 -19.44 -8.35 -6.31
N ARG A 62 -19.02 -7.77 -7.45
CA ARG A 62 -18.10 -8.38 -8.42
C ARG A 62 -16.64 -8.18 -8.07
N PHE A 63 -16.31 -7.25 -7.17
CA PHE A 63 -14.92 -7.03 -6.74
C PHE A 63 -14.36 -8.28 -6.06
N PRO A 64 -13.20 -8.81 -6.49
CA PRO A 64 -12.80 -10.17 -6.17
C PRO A 64 -12.16 -10.31 -4.79
N CYS A 65 -11.55 -9.26 -4.27
CA CYS A 65 -10.77 -9.33 -3.04
C CYS A 65 -11.66 -9.35 -1.79
N VAL A 66 -11.87 -10.53 -1.23
CA VAL A 66 -12.61 -10.73 0.04
C VAL A 66 -11.93 -10.09 1.24
N GLY A 67 -10.59 -10.02 1.28
CA GLY A 67 -9.85 -9.36 2.37
C GLY A 67 -10.09 -7.85 2.39
N ALA A 68 -10.05 -7.20 1.22
CA ALA A 68 -10.38 -5.78 1.11
C ALA A 68 -11.83 -5.50 1.52
N LYS A 69 -12.78 -6.35 1.10
CA LYS A 69 -14.18 -6.25 1.54
C LYS A 69 -14.32 -6.36 3.06
N ALA A 70 -13.59 -7.28 3.69
CA ALA A 70 -13.57 -7.40 5.14
C ALA A 70 -13.04 -6.11 5.80
N ALA A 71 -11.91 -5.57 5.33
CA ALA A 71 -11.36 -4.33 5.87
C ALA A 71 -12.33 -3.15 5.80
N PHE A 72 -13.07 -3.01 4.70
CA PHE A 72 -14.06 -1.94 4.51
C PHE A 72 -15.38 -2.15 5.26
N ASN A 73 -15.79 -3.40 5.49
CA ASN A 73 -17.00 -3.70 6.27
C ASN A 73 -16.76 -3.59 7.79
N HIS A 74 -15.51 -3.69 8.23
CA HIS A 74 -15.11 -3.59 9.64
C HIS A 74 -14.46 -2.26 9.99
N ASP A 75 -14.40 -1.30 9.06
CA ASP A 75 -13.79 0.02 9.24
C ASP A 75 -12.32 -0.02 9.69
N THR A 76 -11.63 -1.13 9.38
CA THR A 76 -10.21 -1.37 9.72
C THR A 76 -9.28 -0.90 8.60
N TYR A 77 -9.60 0.26 8.01
CA TYR A 77 -8.79 0.86 6.96
C TYR A 77 -8.56 2.34 7.19
N ARG A 78 -7.55 2.86 6.51
CA ARG A 78 -7.23 4.28 6.45
C ARG A 78 -7.11 4.71 5.00
N PHE A 79 -7.38 5.98 4.75
CA PHE A 79 -7.39 6.55 3.43
C PHE A 79 -6.64 7.89 3.44
N GLY A 80 -5.89 8.18 2.40
CA GLY A 80 -5.31 9.50 2.16
C GLY A 80 -5.43 9.86 0.68
N LEU A 81 -5.89 11.07 0.40
CA LEU A 81 -5.80 11.67 -0.93
C LEU A 81 -4.68 12.71 -0.95
N TYR A 82 -3.65 12.44 -1.74
CA TYR A 82 -2.50 13.33 -1.95
C TYR A 82 -2.61 14.06 -3.27
N ALA A 83 -1.84 15.15 -3.42
CA ALA A 83 -1.88 15.99 -4.61
C ALA A 83 -1.30 15.26 -5.84
N GLU A 84 0.03 15.08 -5.88
CA GLU A 84 0.73 14.49 -7.03
C GLU A 84 1.62 13.33 -6.60
N MET A 85 1.40 12.16 -7.17
CA MET A 85 2.20 10.97 -6.92
C MET A 85 3.64 11.21 -7.34
N ASN A 86 4.59 10.75 -6.51
CA ASN A 86 6.02 10.96 -6.70
C ASN A 86 6.46 12.44 -6.65
N SER A 87 5.66 13.33 -6.06
CA SER A 87 6.11 14.68 -5.67
C SER A 87 6.75 14.64 -4.26
N PRO A 88 7.72 15.51 -3.96
CA PRO A 88 8.30 15.61 -2.61
C PRO A 88 7.24 15.85 -1.53
N GLU A 89 6.30 16.75 -1.78
CA GLU A 89 5.23 17.12 -0.85
C GLU A 89 4.32 15.94 -0.51
N ALA A 90 3.79 15.26 -1.54
CA ALA A 90 2.93 14.11 -1.37
C ALA A 90 3.67 12.92 -0.73
N THR A 91 4.92 12.70 -1.12
CA THR A 91 5.76 11.63 -0.54
C THR A 91 6.03 11.87 0.94
N ASN A 92 6.35 13.11 1.35
CA ASN A 92 6.55 13.44 2.76
C ASN A 92 5.25 13.27 3.57
N GLY A 93 4.11 13.73 3.04
CA GLY A 93 2.81 13.51 3.67
C GLY A 93 2.47 12.02 3.80
N LEU A 94 2.70 11.25 2.74
CA LEU A 94 2.48 9.80 2.73
C LEU A 94 3.42 9.06 3.71
N ALA A 95 4.68 9.45 3.80
CA ALA A 95 5.64 8.87 4.75
C ALA A 95 5.18 9.08 6.20
N TYR A 96 4.74 10.30 6.53
CA TYR A 96 4.15 10.63 7.82
C TYR A 96 2.94 9.75 8.12
N ASP A 97 2.00 9.68 7.18
CA ASP A 97 0.74 8.94 7.31
C ASP A 97 0.93 7.43 7.40
N LEU A 98 1.83 6.87 6.58
CA LEU A 98 2.10 5.44 6.55
C LEU A 98 2.80 4.96 7.83
N TRP A 99 3.65 5.80 8.43
CA TRP A 99 4.24 5.52 9.74
C TRP A 99 3.17 5.51 10.84
N GLU A 100 2.24 6.46 10.84
CA GLU A 100 1.13 6.49 11.81
C GLU A 100 0.24 5.25 11.66
N TYR A 101 -0.04 4.83 10.42
CA TYR A 101 -0.74 3.58 10.15
C TYR A 101 0.03 2.34 10.62
N ALA A 102 1.33 2.26 10.36
CA ALA A 102 2.17 1.14 10.77
C ALA A 102 2.16 0.94 12.30
N ARG A 103 1.98 2.03 13.06
CA ARG A 103 1.82 1.98 14.52
C ARG A 103 0.40 1.68 14.97
N GLU A 104 -0.60 2.33 14.37
CA GLU A 104 -2.00 2.15 14.74
C GLU A 104 -2.48 0.72 14.45
N ARG A 105 -1.95 0.08 13.41
CA ARG A 105 -2.45 -1.20 12.90
C ARG A 105 -2.64 -2.30 13.94
N GLY A 106 -1.79 -2.34 14.98
CA GLY A 106 -1.86 -3.33 16.04
C GLY A 106 -3.17 -3.24 16.84
N ALA A 107 -3.77 -2.05 16.90
CA ALA A 107 -5.02 -1.79 17.61
C ALA A 107 -6.28 -2.23 16.84
N PHE A 108 -6.19 -2.56 15.55
CA PHE A 108 -7.36 -3.02 14.80
C PHE A 108 -7.77 -4.47 15.14
N GLU A 109 -6.92 -5.23 15.83
CA GLU A 109 -7.19 -6.61 16.26
C GLU A 109 -7.77 -7.53 15.17
N THR A 110 -7.38 -7.30 13.91
CA THR A 110 -7.87 -8.02 12.72
C THR A 110 -6.73 -8.42 11.79
N GLU A 111 -6.95 -9.47 10.99
CA GLU A 111 -6.08 -9.80 9.86
C GLU A 111 -6.36 -8.97 8.60
N TYR A 112 -7.41 -8.14 8.59
CA TYR A 112 -7.80 -7.37 7.41
C TYR A 112 -7.71 -5.87 7.70
N ALA A 113 -6.51 -5.32 7.68
CA ALA A 113 -6.30 -3.87 7.77
C ALA A 113 -5.50 -3.34 6.60
N THR A 114 -5.90 -2.20 6.06
CA THR A 114 -5.29 -1.66 4.85
C THR A 114 -5.14 -0.14 4.91
N PHE A 115 -4.07 0.38 4.31
CA PHE A 115 -3.88 1.80 4.08
C PHE A 115 -3.99 2.09 2.59
N VAL A 116 -4.89 3.01 2.21
CA VAL A 116 -5.16 3.38 0.83
C VAL A 116 -4.62 4.78 0.59
N ALA A 117 -3.63 4.90 -0.30
CA ALA A 117 -3.07 6.16 -0.75
C ALA A 117 -3.53 6.43 -2.20
N SER A 118 -4.43 7.37 -2.39
CA SER A 118 -4.84 7.84 -3.71
C SER A 118 -4.20 9.19 -4.04
N PHE A 119 -4.01 9.46 -5.34
CA PHE A 119 -3.36 10.68 -5.80
C PHE A 119 -4.24 11.39 -6.84
N ALA A 120 -4.29 12.73 -6.80
CA ALA A 120 -5.06 13.51 -7.77
C ALA A 120 -4.33 13.64 -9.14
N ALA A 121 -3.01 13.51 -9.13
CA ALA A 121 -2.13 13.60 -10.29
C ALA A 121 -0.94 12.62 -10.17
N PRO A 122 -0.20 12.35 -11.26
CA PRO A 122 -0.55 12.65 -12.65
C PRO A 122 -1.65 11.73 -13.18
N ALA A 123 -2.28 12.14 -14.29
CA ALA A 123 -3.17 11.25 -15.02
C ALA A 123 -2.36 10.09 -15.64
N VAL A 124 -2.79 8.86 -15.35
CA VAL A 124 -2.13 7.65 -15.85
C VAL A 124 -2.79 7.21 -17.16
N VAL A 125 -2.02 7.21 -18.25
CA VAL A 125 -2.54 6.92 -19.60
C VAL A 125 -2.23 5.50 -20.08
N CYS A 126 -1.26 4.81 -19.47
CA CYS A 126 -0.93 3.41 -19.79
C CYS A 126 -0.25 2.67 -18.62
N GLU A 127 -0.20 1.33 -18.70
CA GLU A 127 0.38 0.47 -17.65
C GLU A 127 1.90 0.68 -17.48
N HIS A 128 2.64 1.00 -18.54
CA HIS A 128 4.08 1.24 -18.45
C HIS A 128 4.41 2.53 -17.72
N GLN A 129 3.65 3.60 -17.97
CA GLN A 129 3.76 4.86 -17.22
C GLN A 129 3.40 4.63 -15.75
N TRP A 130 2.33 3.88 -15.48
CA TRP A 130 1.92 3.51 -14.13
C TRP A 130 3.01 2.76 -13.36
N GLU A 131 3.58 1.73 -13.97
CA GLU A 131 4.60 0.90 -13.33
C GLU A 131 5.82 1.73 -12.94
N LYS A 132 6.29 2.61 -13.84
CA LYS A 132 7.38 3.55 -13.53
C LYS A 132 7.01 4.45 -12.35
N LEU A 133 5.83 5.07 -12.39
CA LEU A 133 5.37 5.99 -11.34
C LEU A 133 5.20 5.30 -9.98
N LEU A 134 4.65 4.09 -9.96
CA LEU A 134 4.54 3.27 -8.76
C LEU A 134 5.90 3.02 -8.14
N TRP A 135 6.87 2.56 -8.93
CA TRP A 135 8.19 2.25 -8.40
C TRP A 135 8.98 3.48 -8.00
N SER A 136 8.85 4.60 -8.72
CA SER A 136 9.43 5.88 -8.28
C SER A 136 8.87 6.31 -6.92
N GLN A 137 7.56 6.22 -6.73
CA GLN A 137 6.93 6.55 -5.44
C GLN A 137 7.42 5.64 -4.31
N LEU A 138 7.57 4.33 -4.55
CA LEU A 138 8.11 3.39 -3.56
C LEU A 138 9.60 3.65 -3.28
N GLN A 139 10.38 4.00 -4.29
CA GLN A 139 11.78 4.41 -4.14
C GLN A 139 11.87 5.66 -3.26
N SER A 140 11.09 6.71 -3.54
CA SER A 140 11.10 7.94 -2.73
C SER A 140 10.65 7.70 -1.29
N LEU A 141 9.73 6.76 -1.04
CA LEU A 141 9.39 6.36 0.33
C LEU A 141 10.54 5.63 1.02
N HIS A 142 11.21 4.71 0.34
CA HIS A 142 12.38 4.01 0.88
C HIS A 142 13.55 4.95 1.17
N ASP A 143 13.80 5.92 0.29
CA ASP A 143 14.89 6.88 0.48
C ASP A 143 14.68 7.75 1.72
N LEU A 144 13.42 8.07 2.06
CA LEU A 144 13.07 8.71 3.33
C LEU A 144 13.20 7.74 4.52
N ASP A 145 12.75 6.49 4.37
CA ASP A 145 12.67 5.53 5.48
C ASP A 145 14.03 5.00 5.92
N ARG A 146 14.95 4.78 4.97
CA ARG A 146 16.28 4.18 5.23
C ARG A 146 17.16 4.98 6.18
N GLU A 147 16.87 6.27 6.35
CA GLU A 147 17.56 7.15 7.32
C GLU A 147 17.12 6.89 8.77
N HIS A 148 15.97 6.22 8.96
CA HIS A 148 15.31 6.08 10.26
C HIS A 148 15.05 4.63 10.67
N HIS A 149 14.85 3.74 9.70
CA HIS A 149 14.47 2.36 9.96
C HIS A 149 15.27 1.39 9.10
N ALA A 150 15.59 0.23 9.68
CA ALA A 150 16.05 -0.91 8.91
C ALA A 150 14.89 -1.54 8.14
N TRP A 151 15.21 -2.25 7.08
CA TRP A 151 14.26 -3.12 6.38
C TRP A 151 13.67 -4.15 7.35
N ASP A 152 12.40 -4.52 7.18
CA ASP A 152 11.76 -5.56 7.98
C ASP A 152 12.56 -6.88 7.86
N PRO A 153 13.07 -7.43 8.99
CA PRO A 153 13.94 -8.60 8.96
C PRO A 153 13.22 -9.89 8.56
N ALA A 154 11.89 -9.90 8.47
CA ALA A 154 11.12 -11.06 8.04
C ALA A 154 11.11 -11.28 6.51
N VAL A 155 11.57 -10.29 5.73
CA VAL A 155 11.51 -10.29 4.26
C VAL A 155 12.83 -9.82 3.65
N SER A 156 13.07 -10.19 2.39
CA SER A 156 14.24 -9.73 1.65
C SER A 156 14.06 -8.29 1.17
N SER A 157 15.17 -7.54 1.11
CA SER A 157 15.21 -6.20 0.51
C SER A 157 15.59 -6.21 -0.97
N ASP A 158 16.00 -7.37 -1.50
CA ASP A 158 16.32 -7.55 -2.91
C ASP A 158 15.02 -7.81 -3.70
N PRO A 159 14.60 -6.93 -4.63
CA PRO A 159 13.37 -7.11 -5.38
C PRO A 159 13.40 -8.29 -6.37
N ALA A 160 14.55 -8.93 -6.61
CA ALA A 160 14.65 -10.17 -7.37
C ALA A 160 14.41 -11.43 -6.50
N ASP A 161 14.49 -11.30 -5.18
CA ASP A 161 14.36 -12.41 -4.24
C ASP A 161 12.89 -12.85 -4.11
N PRO A 162 12.57 -14.17 -4.16
CA PRO A 162 11.22 -14.67 -3.90
C PRO A 162 10.64 -14.30 -2.52
N GLN A 163 11.48 -13.97 -1.54
CA GLN A 163 11.09 -13.50 -0.20
C GLN A 163 11.00 -11.97 -0.10
N PHE A 164 11.11 -11.23 -1.21
CA PHE A 164 10.98 -9.77 -1.21
C PHE A 164 9.60 -9.32 -0.72
N SER A 165 9.55 -8.26 0.09
CA SER A 165 8.34 -7.47 0.29
C SER A 165 8.74 -6.05 0.64
N PHE A 166 8.02 -5.04 0.12
CA PHE A 166 8.37 -3.64 0.36
C PHE A 166 8.24 -3.29 1.84
N SER A 167 9.33 -2.82 2.45
CA SER A 167 9.35 -2.40 3.85
C SER A 167 9.25 -0.89 3.97
N PHE A 168 8.44 -0.43 4.93
CA PHE A 168 8.43 0.95 5.39
C PHE A 168 8.19 0.99 6.89
N ALA A 169 8.90 1.86 7.63
CA ALA A 169 8.85 1.95 9.08
C ALA A 169 9.09 0.59 9.78
N GLY A 170 10.01 -0.21 9.23
CA GLY A 170 10.31 -1.57 9.70
C GLY A 170 9.15 -2.56 9.58
N THR A 171 8.16 -2.28 8.73
CA THR A 171 7.00 -3.15 8.47
C THR A 171 6.94 -3.52 6.98
N ALA A 172 6.90 -4.81 6.67
CA ALA A 172 6.70 -5.31 5.32
C ALA A 172 5.25 -5.15 4.84
N PHE A 173 5.07 -4.74 3.58
CA PHE A 173 3.79 -4.51 2.93
C PHE A 173 3.73 -5.15 1.54
N PHE A 174 2.66 -5.90 1.29
CA PHE A 174 2.21 -6.22 -0.06
C PHE A 174 1.45 -5.01 -0.64
N VAL A 175 2.03 -4.39 -1.65
CA VAL A 175 1.48 -3.19 -2.30
C VAL A 175 0.63 -3.57 -3.51
N VAL A 176 -0.61 -3.09 -3.55
CA VAL A 176 -1.50 -3.24 -4.72
C VAL A 176 -1.67 -1.90 -5.41
N GLY A 177 -1.27 -1.85 -6.69
CA GLY A 177 -1.50 -0.70 -7.54
C GLY A 177 -2.83 -0.73 -8.30
N LEU A 178 -3.53 0.40 -8.32
CA LEU A 178 -4.74 0.64 -9.12
C LEU A 178 -4.61 1.93 -9.93
N HIS A 179 -5.12 1.93 -11.17
CA HIS A 179 -5.06 3.09 -12.06
C HIS A 179 -6.09 2.97 -13.22
N PRO A 180 -6.47 4.08 -13.88
CA PRO A 180 -7.57 4.07 -14.86
C PRO A 180 -7.26 3.26 -16.12
N ALA A 181 -5.98 3.17 -16.49
CA ALA A 181 -5.52 2.44 -17.67
C ALA A 181 -5.26 0.94 -17.44
N SER A 182 -5.65 0.37 -16.29
CA SER A 182 -5.32 -1.03 -15.98
C SER A 182 -6.05 -2.01 -16.91
N SER A 183 -5.31 -3.00 -17.41
CA SER A 183 -5.87 -4.14 -18.15
C SER A 183 -6.73 -5.05 -17.27
N ARG A 184 -6.54 -5.00 -15.94
CA ARG A 184 -7.29 -5.80 -14.96
C ARG A 184 -8.45 -4.98 -14.41
N LEU A 185 -9.69 -5.44 -14.58
CA LEU A 185 -10.89 -4.75 -14.08
C LEU A 185 -10.86 -4.55 -12.57
N SER A 186 -10.33 -5.51 -11.81
CA SER A 186 -10.17 -5.41 -10.36
C SER A 186 -9.21 -4.29 -9.93
N ARG A 187 -8.30 -3.85 -10.81
CA ARG A 187 -7.32 -2.78 -10.56
C ARG A 187 -7.63 -1.48 -11.31
N ARG A 188 -8.78 -1.39 -11.99
CA ARG A 188 -9.20 -0.20 -12.71
C ARG A 188 -9.93 0.75 -11.78
N PHE A 189 -9.25 1.81 -11.35
CA PHE A 189 -9.83 2.88 -10.53
C PHE A 189 -9.47 4.24 -11.14
N ALA A 190 -10.36 5.23 -11.04
CA ALA A 190 -10.22 6.51 -11.76
C ALA A 190 -8.99 7.34 -11.32
N TRP A 191 -8.48 7.10 -10.11
CA TRP A 191 -7.29 7.77 -9.57
C TRP A 191 -6.14 6.78 -9.36
N PRO A 192 -4.89 7.20 -9.65
CA PRO A 192 -3.70 6.46 -9.23
C PRO A 192 -3.79 6.14 -7.73
N THR A 193 -3.64 4.87 -7.36
CA THR A 193 -3.82 4.44 -5.97
C THR A 193 -2.87 3.31 -5.61
N LEU A 194 -2.23 3.42 -4.45
CA LEU A 194 -1.45 2.38 -3.79
C LEU A 194 -2.19 1.90 -2.55
N VAL A 195 -2.28 0.58 -2.39
CA VAL A 195 -2.91 -0.05 -1.23
C VAL A 195 -1.87 -0.89 -0.49
N PHE A 196 -1.59 -0.52 0.76
CA PHE A 196 -0.58 -1.16 1.59
C PHE A 196 -1.24 -2.15 2.56
N ASN A 197 -0.99 -3.44 2.35
CA ASN A 197 -1.48 -4.53 3.21
C ASN A 197 -0.27 -5.17 3.88
N ALA A 198 -0.19 -5.20 5.21
CA ALA A 198 1.04 -5.68 5.82
C ALA A 198 1.20 -7.19 5.69
N HIS A 199 2.44 -7.61 5.46
CA HIS A 199 2.81 -9.01 5.26
C HIS A 199 2.35 -9.91 6.42
N ALA A 200 2.51 -9.44 7.66
CA ALA A 200 2.12 -10.16 8.88
C ALA A 200 0.64 -10.58 8.93
N GLN A 201 -0.25 -9.93 8.16
CA GLN A 201 -1.65 -10.35 8.04
C GLN A 201 -1.78 -11.68 7.30
N PHE A 202 -0.99 -11.88 6.24
CA PHE A 202 -0.99 -13.11 5.47
C PHE A 202 -0.36 -14.26 6.27
N GLU A 203 0.70 -13.98 7.05
CA GLU A 203 1.30 -14.97 7.95
C GLU A 203 0.30 -15.48 8.99
N ARG A 204 -0.43 -14.60 9.67
CA ARG A 204 -1.49 -15.01 10.62
C ARG A 204 -2.57 -15.86 9.95
N LEU A 205 -2.96 -15.52 8.72
CA LEU A 205 -3.93 -16.32 7.96
C LEU A 205 -3.38 -17.70 7.58
N ARG A 206 -2.06 -17.83 7.35
CA ARG A 206 -1.39 -19.11 7.10
C ARG A 206 -1.32 -19.96 8.37
N GLU A 207 -0.92 -19.37 9.49
CA GLU A 207 -0.90 -20.03 10.81
C GLU A 207 -2.29 -20.60 11.20
N GLN A 208 -3.35 -19.91 10.79
CA GLN A 208 -4.73 -20.33 11.04
C GLN A 208 -5.33 -21.24 9.94
N ASN A 209 -4.54 -21.65 8.94
CA ASN A 209 -4.99 -22.45 7.79
C ASN A 209 -6.15 -21.82 6.98
N ARG A 210 -6.28 -20.49 6.99
CA ARG A 210 -7.33 -19.73 6.26
C ARG A 210 -6.84 -19.16 4.94
N PHE A 211 -5.52 -19.01 4.76
CA PHE A 211 -4.92 -18.35 3.60
C PHE A 211 -5.28 -19.05 2.27
N GLU A 212 -5.18 -20.37 2.21
CA GLU A 212 -5.42 -21.13 0.98
C GLU A 212 -6.84 -20.96 0.46
N ARG A 213 -7.83 -21.11 1.35
CA ARG A 213 -9.25 -20.89 1.02
C ARG A 213 -9.53 -19.45 0.58
N LEU A 214 -8.90 -18.47 1.23
CA LEU A 214 -9.00 -17.06 0.85
C LEU A 214 -8.49 -16.86 -0.57
N ARG A 215 -7.29 -17.39 -0.86
CA ARG A 215 -6.61 -17.31 -2.17
C ARG A 215 -7.45 -17.91 -3.28
N GLU A 216 -7.95 -19.14 -3.10
CA GLU A 216 -8.82 -19.82 -4.06
C GLU A 216 -10.10 -19.01 -4.32
N THR A 217 -10.71 -18.47 -3.28
CA THR A 217 -11.90 -17.62 -3.38
C THR A 217 -11.63 -16.36 -4.20
N VAL A 218 -10.51 -15.67 -3.94
CA VAL A 218 -10.10 -14.48 -4.69
C VAL A 218 -9.84 -14.82 -6.15
N ARG A 219 -9.06 -15.88 -6.43
CA ARG A 219 -8.76 -16.33 -7.80
C ARG A 219 -10.03 -16.69 -8.57
N ALA A 220 -10.95 -17.43 -7.96
CA ALA A 220 -12.22 -17.80 -8.59
C ALA A 220 -13.13 -16.59 -8.86
N ARG A 221 -13.09 -15.54 -8.02
CA ARG A 221 -13.82 -14.30 -8.27
C ARG A 221 -13.17 -13.46 -9.36
N ASP A 222 -11.84 -13.36 -9.36
CA ASP A 222 -11.08 -12.61 -10.36
C ASP A 222 -11.24 -13.23 -11.75
N GLN A 223 -11.16 -14.56 -11.85
CA GLN A 223 -11.47 -15.32 -13.07
C GLN A 223 -12.90 -15.03 -13.58
N ARG A 224 -13.89 -14.96 -12.68
CA ARG A 224 -15.27 -14.62 -13.06
C ARG A 224 -15.44 -13.16 -13.48
N LEU A 225 -14.73 -12.23 -12.85
CA LEU A 225 -14.81 -10.81 -13.16
C LEU A 225 -14.23 -10.51 -14.54
N GLN A 226 -13.09 -11.12 -14.89
CA GLN A 226 -12.31 -10.66 -16.04
C GLN A 226 -11.76 -11.76 -16.95
N GLY A 227 -12.18 -13.01 -16.77
CA GLY A 227 -11.96 -14.10 -17.72
C GLY A 227 -10.57 -14.74 -17.71
N SER A 228 -9.61 -14.22 -16.95
CA SER A 228 -8.27 -14.82 -16.79
C SER A 228 -7.66 -14.41 -15.47
N LEU A 229 -6.75 -15.22 -14.92
CA LEU A 229 -5.86 -14.82 -13.82
C LEU A 229 -4.69 -13.97 -14.36
N ASN A 230 -4.08 -13.15 -13.51
CA ASN A 230 -2.86 -12.43 -13.88
C ASN A 230 -1.71 -13.46 -13.99
N PRO A 231 -0.95 -13.52 -15.10
CA PRO A 231 0.18 -14.43 -15.24
C PRO A 231 1.26 -14.27 -14.15
N ASN A 232 1.40 -13.07 -13.58
CA ASN A 232 2.34 -12.78 -12.50
C ASN A 232 1.87 -13.22 -11.12
N LEU A 233 0.65 -13.75 -10.98
CA LEU A 233 0.10 -14.14 -9.69
C LEU A 233 0.81 -15.40 -9.15
N SER A 234 1.94 -15.20 -8.47
CA SER A 234 2.70 -16.23 -7.74
C SER A 234 2.34 -16.26 -6.26
N ASN A 235 2.68 -17.34 -5.56
CA ASN A 235 2.67 -17.32 -4.11
C ASN A 235 3.93 -16.61 -3.61
N PHE A 236 3.83 -16.01 -2.43
CA PHE A 236 4.99 -15.51 -1.73
C PHE A 236 6.01 -16.63 -1.54
N GLY A 237 7.27 -16.38 -1.91
CA GLY A 237 8.34 -17.37 -1.89
C GLY A 237 8.52 -18.20 -3.17
N ASP A 238 7.55 -18.22 -4.10
CA ASP A 238 7.72 -18.90 -5.39
C ASP A 238 8.42 -18.01 -6.42
N ALA A 239 8.05 -16.73 -6.43
CA ALA A 239 8.66 -15.68 -7.23
C ALA A 239 8.42 -14.33 -6.55
N SER A 240 9.32 -13.37 -6.77
CA SER A 240 9.23 -12.04 -6.16
C SER A 240 7.86 -11.39 -6.40
N GLU A 241 7.23 -10.96 -5.31
CA GLU A 241 5.95 -10.24 -5.37
C GLU A 241 6.06 -8.86 -6.00
N ALA A 242 7.27 -8.32 -6.21
CA ALA A 242 7.50 -7.09 -6.96
C ALA A 242 6.82 -7.14 -8.34
N ARG A 243 6.82 -8.31 -9.00
CA ARG A 243 6.15 -8.55 -10.29
C ARG A 243 4.64 -8.31 -10.25
N GLN A 244 4.04 -8.27 -9.06
CA GLN A 244 2.59 -8.18 -8.84
C GLN A 244 2.12 -6.78 -8.46
N TYR A 245 3.01 -5.87 -8.05
CA TYR A 245 2.61 -4.59 -7.46
C TYR A 245 1.90 -3.68 -8.45
N SER A 246 2.46 -3.49 -9.66
CA SER A 246 1.86 -2.63 -10.71
C SER A 246 0.53 -3.19 -11.22
N GLY A 247 0.40 -4.52 -11.27
CA GLY A 247 -0.76 -5.22 -11.83
C GLY A 247 -0.69 -5.44 -13.33
N ARG A 248 0.34 -4.90 -13.99
CA ARG A 248 0.70 -5.23 -15.37
C ARG A 248 1.17 -6.68 -15.44
N ALA A 249 0.87 -7.37 -16.54
CA ALA A 249 1.54 -8.64 -16.85
C ALA A 249 2.95 -8.32 -17.37
N VAL A 250 3.97 -8.81 -16.66
CA VAL A 250 5.38 -8.49 -16.93
C VAL A 250 6.07 -9.69 -17.58
N GLU A 251 6.97 -9.40 -18.49
CA GLU A 251 7.69 -10.36 -19.33
C GLU A 251 8.71 -11.23 -18.57
N GLU A 252 9.07 -12.37 -19.16
CA GLU A 252 10.15 -13.25 -18.72
C GLU A 252 11.49 -12.54 -18.92
N GLY A 253 12.04 -11.95 -17.86
CA GLY A 253 13.21 -11.06 -17.91
C GLY A 253 12.97 -9.65 -17.38
N TRP A 254 11.72 -9.31 -17.04
CA TRP A 254 11.40 -8.07 -16.34
C TRP A 254 12.22 -7.94 -15.05
N ARG A 255 12.80 -6.76 -14.85
CA ARG A 255 13.54 -6.39 -13.64
C ARG A 255 12.83 -5.24 -12.93
N CYS A 256 12.76 -5.35 -11.61
CA CYS A 256 12.24 -4.27 -10.79
C CYS A 256 13.20 -3.07 -10.84
N PRO A 257 12.70 -1.84 -11.08
CA PRO A 257 13.55 -0.64 -11.09
C PRO A 257 13.82 -0.08 -9.68
N PHE A 258 13.30 -0.72 -8.64
CA PHE A 258 13.56 -0.36 -7.24
C PHE A 258 14.95 -0.83 -6.81
N SER A 259 15.64 -0.03 -6.00
CA SER A 259 16.85 -0.43 -5.31
C SER A 259 16.81 -0.08 -3.83
N ALA A 260 16.95 -1.10 -2.98
CA ALA A 260 17.10 -0.91 -1.53
C ALA A 260 18.49 -0.35 -1.16
N TRP A 261 19.47 -0.48 -2.04
CA TRP A 261 20.84 0.00 -1.86
C TRP A 261 21.08 1.24 -2.73
N PRO A 262 21.94 2.19 -2.31
CA PRO A 262 22.36 3.25 -3.21
C PRO A 262 22.99 2.64 -4.48
N ASP A 263 22.74 3.24 -5.64
CA ASP A 263 23.37 2.82 -6.88
C ASP A 263 24.89 2.87 -6.69
N PRO A 264 25.64 1.82 -7.09
CA PRO A 264 27.10 1.83 -6.96
C PRO A 264 27.76 3.01 -7.69
N GLU A 265 27.08 3.62 -8.66
CA GLU A 265 27.59 4.69 -9.52
C GLU A 265 27.50 6.10 -8.90
N GLU A 266 26.74 6.32 -7.81
CA GLU A 266 26.66 7.65 -7.15
C GLU A 266 27.84 7.96 -6.21
N LYS A 267 28.80 7.03 -6.04
CA LYS A 267 29.98 7.23 -5.18
C LYS A 267 31.23 7.77 -5.89
N GLN A 268 31.12 8.23 -7.13
CA GLN A 268 32.24 8.86 -7.86
C GLN A 268 31.89 10.27 -8.34
N GLU A 269 31.61 11.18 -7.41
CA GLU A 269 31.84 12.62 -7.60
C GLU A 269 31.79 13.32 -6.23
N GLY A 270 32.94 13.36 -5.57
CA GLY A 270 33.18 14.02 -4.29
C GLY A 270 34.65 14.03 -3.95
#